data_AF-A0A967WY51-F1
#
_entry.id   AF-A0A967WY51-F1
#
_cell.length_a   1.000
_cell.length_b   1.000
_cell.length_c   1.000
_cell.angle_alpha   90.00
_cell.angle_beta   90.00
_cell.angle_gamma   90.00
#
_symmetry.space_group_name_H-M   'P 1'
#
loop_
_entity.id
_entity.type
_entity.pdbx_description
1 polymer ?
#
loop_
_entity_poly.entity_id
_entity_poly.type
_entity_poly.pdbx_seq_one_letter_code
_entity_poly.pdbx_strand_id
1 'polypeptide(L)' 'NLRAASRALRGVTLLVGDFARCLEVAGTGDFVYLDPPYHPLSDTANFTSYTSTDFGLQDQQRLACTFRELDRRGCQIML' A
#
# COMPACT_ATOMS: atom_id res chain seq x y z
N ASN A 1 13.52 -4.71 -20.54
CA ASN A 1 13.04 -4.23 -19.21
C ASN A 1 13.40 -5.15 -18.04
N LEU A 2 13.30 -6.48 -18.14
CA LEU A 2 13.60 -7.40 -17.01
C LEU A 2 15.00 -7.20 -16.38
N ARG A 3 16.05 -7.04 -17.19
CA ARG A 3 17.42 -6.78 -16.69
C ARG A 3 17.54 -5.45 -15.94
N ALA A 4 16.74 -4.44 -16.31
CA ALA A 4 16.73 -3.16 -15.62
C ALA A 4 16.03 -3.28 -14.25
N ALA A 5 14.86 -3.92 -14.20
CA ALA A 5 14.15 -4.20 -12.95
C ALA A 5 15.01 -5.05 -11.97
N SER A 6 15.67 -6.10 -12.49
CA SER A 6 16.59 -6.93 -11.69
C SER A 6 17.74 -6.13 -11.07
N ARG A 7 18.23 -5.07 -11.73
CA ARG A 7 19.25 -4.19 -11.16
C ARG A 7 18.67 -3.25 -10.10
N ALA A 8 17.49 -2.70 -10.34
CA ALA A 8 16.82 -1.78 -9.43
C ALA A 8 16.42 -2.45 -8.11
N LEU A 9 16.03 -3.72 -8.14
CA LEU A 9 15.61 -4.48 -6.96
C LEU A 9 16.76 -5.11 -6.16
N ARG A 10 18.02 -4.78 -6.47
CA ARG A 10 19.17 -5.29 -5.71
C ARG A 10 19.19 -4.68 -4.31
N GLY A 11 19.26 -5.53 -3.28
CA GLY A 11 19.25 -5.10 -1.88
C GLY A 11 17.87 -4.70 -1.36
N VAL A 12 16.81 -4.96 -2.12
CA VAL A 12 15.43 -4.70 -1.71
C VAL A 12 14.82 -5.95 -1.07
N THR A 13 14.13 -5.78 0.05
CA THR A 13 13.28 -6.82 0.63
C THR A 13 11.91 -6.75 -0.02
N LEU A 14 11.51 -7.83 -0.71
CA LEU A 14 10.17 -7.97 -1.28
C LEU A 14 9.29 -8.76 -0.31
N LEU A 15 8.18 -8.16 0.09
CA LEU A 15 7.18 -8.78 0.97
C LEU A 15 5.89 -9.00 0.18
N VAL A 16 5.26 -10.16 0.41
CA VAL A 16 3.96 -10.51 -0.17
C VAL A 16 3.01 -10.78 0.97
N GLY A 17 1.94 -10.00 1.07
CA GLY A 17 0.94 -10.14 2.11
C GLY A 17 0.06 -8.91 2.23
N ASP A 18 -0.77 -8.90 3.28
CA ASP A 18 -1.58 -7.74 3.63
C ASP A 18 -0.70 -6.52 3.92
N PHE A 19 -1.15 -5.34 3.47
CA PHE A 19 -0.37 -4.10 3.58
C PHE A 19 -0.06 -3.76 5.04
N ALA A 20 -0.98 -3.98 5.97
CA ALA A 20 -0.78 -3.61 7.37
C ALA A 20 0.35 -4.43 7.99
N ARG A 21 0.45 -5.72 7.64
CA ARG A 21 1.53 -6.60 8.08
C ARG A 21 2.87 -6.22 7.46
N CYS A 22 2.88 -5.85 6.18
CA CYS A 22 4.12 -5.44 5.51
C CYS A 22 4.69 -4.14 6.09
N LEU A 23 3.83 -3.27 6.63
CA LEU A 23 4.21 -1.98 7.23
C LEU A 23 4.65 -2.10 8.70
N GLU A 24 4.60 -3.29 9.32
CA GLU A 24 5.10 -3.49 10.69
C GLU A 24 6.60 -3.25 10.83
N VAL A 25 7.36 -3.37 9.74
CA VAL A 25 8.82 -3.16 9.71
C VAL A 25 9.21 -1.68 9.70
N ALA A 26 8.26 -0.77 9.40
CA ALA A 26 8.53 0.67 9.33
C ALA A 26 8.68 1.28 10.73
N GLY A 27 9.71 2.10 10.89
CA GLY A 27 10.07 2.75 12.15
C GLY A 27 10.28 4.26 12.02
N THR A 28 10.66 4.88 13.14
CA THR A 28 10.88 6.33 13.22
C THR A 28 11.92 6.79 12.20
N GLY A 29 11.57 7.82 11.41
CA GLY A 29 12.43 8.38 10.38
C GLY A 29 12.31 7.73 9.00
N ASP A 30 11.58 6.61 8.88
CA ASP A 30 11.32 5.99 7.58
C ASP A 30 10.33 6.80 6.77
N PHE A 31 10.48 6.75 5.44
CA PHE A 31 9.52 7.30 4.49
C PHE A 31 8.68 6.17 3.88
N VAL A 32 7.36 6.27 4.04
CA VAL A 32 6.38 5.29 3.57
C VAL A 32 5.52 5.90 2.48
N TYR A 33 5.53 5.30 1.29
CA TYR A 33 4.64 5.65 0.19
C TYR A 33 3.56 4.58 0.03
N LEU A 34 2.30 5.00 0.07
CA LEU A 34 1.13 4.13 -0.02
C LEU A 34 0.37 4.47 -1.31
N ASP A 35 0.15 3.47 -2.17
CA ASP A 35 -0.60 3.60 -3.43
C ASP A 35 -1.66 2.49 -3.50
N PRO A 36 -2.76 2.59 -2.70
CA PRO A 36 -3.81 1.58 -2.67
C PRO A 36 -4.68 1.63 -3.94
N PRO A 37 -5.44 0.57 -4.25
CA PRO A 37 -6.49 0.65 -5.26
C PRO A 37 -7.49 1.78 -4.93
N TYR A 38 -7.73 2.68 -5.89
CA TYR A 38 -8.65 3.79 -5.71
C TYR A 38 -10.11 3.33 -5.64
N HIS A 39 -10.88 3.97 -4.78
CA HIS A 39 -12.33 3.76 -4.77
C HIS A 39 -12.93 4.26 -6.10
N PRO A 40 -13.83 3.49 -6.74
CA PRO A 40 -14.51 3.93 -7.96
C PRO A 40 -15.22 5.27 -7.74
N LEU A 41 -15.14 6.16 -8.73
CA LEU A 41 -15.81 7.47 -8.71
C LEU A 41 -17.32 7.36 -9.01
N SER A 42 -17.78 6.23 -9.56
CA SER A 42 -19.19 5.90 -9.76
C SER A 42 -19.41 4.39 -9.80
N ASP A 43 -20.63 3.94 -9.49
CA ASP A 43 -21.05 2.51 -9.57
C ASP A 43 -20.89 1.91 -10.97
N THR A 44 -20.81 2.76 -12.00
CA THR A 44 -20.65 2.38 -13.41
C THR A 44 -19.20 2.47 -13.89
N ALA A 45 -18.30 3.08 -13.13
CA ALA A 45 -16.87 3.13 -13.41
C ALA A 45 -16.19 1.82 -12.99
N ASN A 46 -16.72 0.69 -13.46
CA ASN A 46 -16.20 -0.65 -13.21
C ASN A 46 -14.98 -0.92 -14.09
N PHE A 47 -13.87 -0.21 -13.86
CA PHE A 47 -12.60 -0.52 -14.53
C PHE A 47 -11.86 -1.73 -13.91
N THR A 48 -12.45 -2.42 -12.94
CA THR A 48 -11.82 -3.58 -12.25
C THR A 48 -12.82 -4.68 -11.88
N SER A 49 -13.69 -5.10 -12.80
CA SER A 49 -14.68 -6.16 -12.54
C SER A 49 -14.15 -7.61 -12.62
N TYR A 50 -12.83 -7.83 -12.48
CA TYR A 50 -12.22 -9.16 -12.66
C TYR A 50 -11.61 -9.82 -11.43
N THR A 51 -11.85 -9.33 -10.22
CA THR A 51 -11.44 -10.05 -9.00
C THR A 51 -12.45 -9.84 -7.89
N SER A 52 -13.04 -10.92 -7.39
CA SER A 52 -13.91 -10.97 -6.20
C SER A 52 -13.17 -10.69 -4.88
N THR A 53 -12.17 -9.81 -4.90
CA THR A 53 -11.32 -9.45 -3.75
C THR A 53 -10.97 -7.96 -3.87
N ASP A 54 -12.01 -7.14 -3.99
CA ASP A 54 -11.86 -5.70 -4.15
C ASP A 54 -11.44 -5.06 -2.83
N PHE A 55 -10.37 -4.28 -2.89
CA PHE A 55 -9.95 -3.38 -1.82
C PHE A 55 -11.10 -2.38 -1.57
N GLY A 56 -11.91 -2.67 -0.55
CA GLY A 56 -13.20 -2.01 -0.36
C GLY A 56 -13.13 -0.84 0.60
N LEU A 57 -14.29 -0.30 0.96
CA LEU A 57 -14.39 0.75 1.97
C LEU A 57 -13.78 0.32 3.32
N GLN A 58 -13.94 -0.95 3.70
CA GLN A 58 -13.33 -1.47 4.93
C GLN A 58 -11.79 -1.44 4.85
N ASP A 59 -11.20 -1.75 3.70
CA ASP A 59 -9.75 -1.67 3.51
C ASP A 59 -9.24 -0.24 3.48
N GLN A 60 -10.01 0.70 2.90
CA GLN A 60 -9.73 2.14 3.00
C GLN A 60 -9.74 2.63 4.46
N GLN A 61 -10.68 2.16 5.27
CA GLN A 61 -10.73 2.45 6.70
C GLN A 61 -9.52 1.86 7.44
N ARG A 62 -9.15 0.59 7.14
CA ARG A 62 -7.96 -0.06 7.69
C ARG A 62 -6.70 0.72 7.31
N LEU A 63 -6.58 1.17 6.07
CA LEU A 63 -5.46 1.98 5.59
C LEU A 63 -5.34 3.31 6.34
N ALA A 64 -6.46 4.01 6.56
CA ALA A 64 -6.45 5.25 7.34
C ALA A 64 -6.01 5.01 8.80
N CYS A 65 -6.39 3.89 9.40
CA CYS A 65 -5.91 3.49 10.73
C CYS A 65 -4.39 3.21 10.72
N THR A 66 -3.90 2.46 9.73
CA THR A 66 -2.46 2.17 9.58
C THR A 66 -1.65 3.44 9.32
N PHE A 67 -2.15 4.38 8.51
CA PHE A 67 -1.50 5.68 8.28
C PHE A 67 -1.28 6.43 9.59
N ARG A 68 -2.33 6.55 10.41
CA ARG A 68 -2.26 7.24 11.72
C ARG A 68 -1.34 6.53 12.71
N GLU A 69 -1.20 5.21 12.60
CA GLU A 69 -0.29 4.43 13.42
C GLU A 69 1.18 4.69 13.02
N LEU A 70 1.47 4.71 11.73
CA LEU A 70 2.81 5.04 11.21
C LEU A 70 3.23 6.47 11.56
N ASP A 71 2.30 7.43 11.46
CA ASP A 71 2.53 8.82 11.85
C ASP A 71 2.89 8.91 13.35
N ARG A 72 2.14 8.21 14.20
CA ARG A 72 2.44 8.12 15.64
C ARG A 72 3.79 7.44 15.96
N ARG A 73 4.27 6.55 15.08
CA ARG A 73 5.62 5.95 15.18
C ARG A 73 6.74 6.89 14.71
N GLY A 74 6.40 8.06 14.17
CA GLY A 74 7.35 9.03 13.63
C GLY A 74 7.85 8.67 12.24
N CYS A 75 7.08 7.90 11.46
CA CYS A 75 7.33 7.73 10.04
C CYS A 75 6.85 8.99 9.28
N GLN A 76 7.46 9.28 8.14
CA GLN A 76 6.92 10.23 7.17
C GLN A 76 6.09 9.46 6.14
N ILE A 77 4.81 9.80 5.98
CA ILE A 77 3.92 9.05 5.08
C ILE A 77 3.38 9.94 3.97
N MET A 78 3.33 9.39 2.76
CA MET A 78 2.65 9.94 1.59
C MET A 78 1.61 8.93 1.09
N LEU A 79 0.38 9.42 0.87
CA LEU A 79 -0.78 8.68 0.34
C LEU A 79 -1.43 9.51 -0.76
#